data_AF-A0AB34IF23-F1
#
_entry.id   AF-A0AB34IF23-F1
#
_cell.length_a   1.000
_cell.length_b   1.000
_cell.length_c   1.000
_cell.angle_alpha   90.00
_cell.angle_beta   90.00
_cell.angle_gamma   90.00
#
_symmetry.space_group_name_H-M   'P 1'
#
loop_
_entity.id
_entity.type
_entity.pdbx_description
1 polymer ?
#
loop_
_entity_poly.entity_id
_entity_poly.type
_entity_poly.pdbx_seq_one_letter_code
_entity_poly.pdbx_strand_id
1 'polypeptide(L)'
;MAGAALLCLAAAVPMPDMHMEPTEPPAGRTDPSEYASRRVALLAQLASSACCEGQYASDVWGFTDPSTNAEYALITYRTGMAVVDVSVPTAPALLGRVASPSSVWKDVKTYGHFAYLVTEAAGSDIVVVDLSNRQVRVVGNVVASAGTAYTHNVAIDETSGYLYRLGGGDHAMRVYSLAQPEAPQFVGEIGDAYIHDAEVLTFTSGAYAGRQVAFACKAESPHGLQLWDVTDKQAATLLSFASWPGASYSHNVWVDLPTMRAFVADELDHRLGRTSTVYVFDVSDLTQPVYTGSFTNGNSAITHNFIIRGDYLYHANYESGLRIFDIRHQPIGEVAFFDTFPAADRATFDGAWGVYVLPRSGTILVSDQQRGLFVLAFDETPLPASPPPAPPRPPFSPFPPAPPPTSPIPPPPPCACSSPAGGCVAAGQVLASRCGCADHLNDGEVFCYVYASAADCPSASPSQWQSHLPRRIARLYGRRPRSHLLMPPGVERRMRSPR
;
A
#
# COMPACT_ATOMS: atom_id res chain seq x y z
N MET A 1 4.35 60.21 7.60
CA MET A 1 3.61 59.27 6.73
C MET A 1 4.33 57.93 6.81
N ALA A 2 3.74 56.97 7.52
CA ALA A 2 4.26 55.63 7.65
C ALA A 2 3.74 54.78 6.49
N GLY A 3 4.62 54.14 5.73
CA GLY A 3 4.28 53.15 4.72
C GLY A 3 4.64 51.77 5.25
N ALA A 4 3.63 50.99 5.62
CA ALA A 4 3.79 49.62 6.09
C ALA A 4 4.18 48.72 4.91
N ALA A 5 5.37 48.13 4.97
CA ALA A 5 5.72 46.98 4.16
C ALA A 5 5.04 45.75 4.76
N LEU A 6 4.06 45.20 4.05
CA LEU A 6 3.40 43.95 4.39
C LEU A 6 4.38 42.81 4.07
N LEU A 7 5.19 42.40 5.05
CA LEU A 7 5.88 41.12 5.00
C LEU A 7 4.83 40.02 5.13
N CYS A 8 4.48 39.36 4.03
CA CYS A 8 3.85 38.04 4.10
C CYS A 8 4.91 37.04 4.58
N LEU A 9 5.02 36.85 5.90
CA LEU A 9 5.53 35.59 6.43
C LEU A 9 4.48 34.52 6.13
N ALA A 10 4.70 33.74 5.07
CA ALA A 10 4.08 32.42 4.98
C ALA A 10 4.68 31.60 6.13
N ALA A 11 3.88 31.34 7.16
CA ALA A 11 4.25 30.42 8.21
C ALA A 11 4.44 29.04 7.55
N ALA A 12 5.68 28.53 7.58
CA ALA A 12 5.93 27.10 7.41
C ALA A 12 4.97 26.39 8.35
N VAL A 13 4.02 25.63 7.79
CA VAL A 13 3.17 24.75 8.58
C VAL A 13 4.10 23.66 9.07
N PRO A 14 4.45 23.60 10.38
CA PRO A 14 5.14 22.43 10.89
C PRO A 14 4.17 21.27 10.66
N MET A 15 4.62 20.24 9.93
CA MET A 15 3.90 18.97 9.92
C MET A 15 3.67 18.60 11.39
N PRO A 16 2.42 18.37 11.83
CA PRO A 16 2.18 18.00 13.21
C PRO A 16 2.99 16.75 13.51
N ASP A 17 3.67 16.72 14.65
CA ASP A 17 4.25 15.51 15.22
C ASP A 17 3.16 14.45 15.17
N MET A 18 3.25 13.55 14.18
CA MET A 18 2.40 12.39 14.11
C MET A 18 2.91 11.47 15.21
N HIS A 19 2.38 11.66 16.41
CA HIS A 19 2.54 10.77 17.54
C HIS A 19 1.96 9.40 17.14
N MET A 20 2.80 8.60 16.48
CA MET A 20 2.64 7.17 16.32
C MET A 20 2.70 6.56 17.72
N GLU A 21 1.56 6.29 18.34
CA GLU A 21 1.57 5.48 19.56
C GLU A 21 2.05 4.06 19.20
N PRO A 22 3.08 3.54 19.89
CA PRO A 22 3.64 2.25 19.54
C PRO A 22 2.65 1.11 19.68
N THR A 23 2.35 0.41 18.59
CA THR A 23 1.90 -0.98 18.68
C THR A 23 3.15 -1.85 18.75
N GLU A 24 3.29 -2.63 19.84
CA GLU A 24 4.44 -3.53 19.99
C GLU A 24 4.55 -4.49 18.79
N PRO A 25 5.74 -4.65 18.19
CA PRO A 25 5.92 -5.59 17.10
C PRO A 25 5.69 -7.02 17.61
N PRO A 26 4.90 -7.86 16.90
CA PRO A 26 4.65 -9.23 17.34
C PRO A 26 5.94 -10.05 17.34
N ALA A 27 6.27 -10.65 18.48
CA ALA A 27 7.41 -11.56 18.63
C ALA A 27 7.02 -12.98 18.18
N GLY A 28 7.47 -13.43 17.01
CA GLY A 28 7.22 -14.79 16.57
C GLY A 28 7.73 -15.10 15.16
N ARG A 29 7.98 -16.39 14.90
CA ARG A 29 8.22 -16.91 13.55
C ARG A 29 6.89 -16.82 12.80
N THR A 30 6.86 -16.14 11.66
CA THR A 30 5.61 -15.84 10.95
C THR A 30 4.96 -17.08 10.37
N ASP A 31 3.70 -17.32 10.75
CA ASP A 31 2.86 -18.31 10.09
C ASP A 31 2.25 -17.65 8.84
N PRO A 32 2.56 -18.12 7.62
CA PRO A 32 2.01 -17.52 6.40
C PRO A 32 0.47 -17.52 6.35
N SER A 33 -0.20 -18.37 7.14
CA SER A 33 -1.65 -18.41 7.22
C SER A 33 -2.28 -17.24 7.99
N GLU A 34 -1.46 -16.41 8.65
CA GLU A 34 -1.90 -15.16 9.30
C GLU A 34 -2.21 -14.05 8.29
N TYR A 35 -1.65 -14.13 7.09
CA TYR A 35 -1.73 -13.05 6.09
C TYR A 35 -2.72 -13.40 4.97
N ALA A 36 -3.71 -12.54 4.78
CA ALA A 36 -4.57 -12.62 3.61
C ALA A 36 -3.75 -12.33 2.35
N SER A 37 -3.86 -13.18 1.34
CA SER A 37 -3.13 -13.01 0.09
C SER A 37 -3.89 -13.58 -1.10
N ARG A 38 -3.62 -12.99 -2.27
CA ARG A 38 -4.11 -13.46 -3.57
C ARG A 38 -2.97 -13.38 -4.56
N ARG A 39 -2.54 -14.55 -5.07
CA ARG A 39 -1.44 -14.71 -6.04
C ARG A 39 -0.08 -14.18 -5.57
N VAL A 40 0.08 -13.85 -4.30
CA VAL A 40 1.36 -13.46 -3.71
C VAL A 40 1.70 -14.45 -2.60
N ALA A 41 2.90 -15.01 -2.65
CA ALA A 41 3.42 -15.92 -1.64
C ALA A 41 4.43 -15.21 -0.74
N LEU A 42 4.35 -15.47 0.57
CA LEU A 42 5.40 -15.10 1.52
C LEU A 42 6.58 -16.07 1.36
N LEU A 43 7.75 -15.54 0.99
CA LEU A 43 8.99 -16.32 0.90
C LEU A 43 9.74 -16.30 2.22
N ALA A 44 9.88 -15.12 2.82
CA ALA A 44 10.49 -14.91 4.12
C ALA A 44 10.05 -13.57 4.72
N GLN A 45 10.30 -13.41 6.02
CA GLN A 45 10.15 -12.14 6.70
C GLN A 45 11.30 -11.97 7.69
N LEU A 46 11.93 -10.80 7.71
CA LEU A 46 12.75 -10.35 8.83
C LEU A 46 11.92 -9.39 9.66
N ALA A 47 11.55 -9.83 10.87
CA ALA A 47 10.92 -8.96 11.85
C ALA A 47 11.77 -7.69 12.09
N SER A 48 11.12 -6.61 12.51
CA SER A 48 11.80 -5.36 12.86
C SER A 48 12.93 -5.57 13.89
N SER A 49 12.78 -6.50 14.83
CA SER A 49 13.85 -6.89 15.76
C SER A 49 15.09 -7.50 15.08
N ALA A 50 14.92 -8.16 13.94
CA ALA A 50 15.97 -8.84 13.19
C ALA A 50 16.65 -7.93 12.15
N CYS A 51 15.90 -7.09 11.42
CA CYS A 51 16.47 -6.17 10.43
C CYS A 51 16.81 -4.81 11.04
N CYS A 52 15.93 -4.30 11.88
CA CYS A 52 15.69 -2.87 12.06
C CYS A 52 15.78 -2.47 13.55
N GLU A 53 16.50 -3.26 14.36
CA GLU A 53 16.76 -3.00 15.80
C GLU A 53 15.48 -2.84 16.64
N GLY A 54 14.38 -3.48 16.21
CA GLY A 54 13.07 -3.36 16.84
C GLY A 54 12.41 -2.00 16.64
N GLN A 55 12.96 -1.16 15.76
CA GLN A 55 12.44 0.15 15.43
C GLN A 55 11.51 0.08 14.22
N TYR A 56 10.74 1.15 14.07
CA TYR A 56 9.94 1.39 12.88
C TYR A 56 10.81 1.43 11.62
N ALA A 57 10.48 0.58 10.65
CA ALA A 57 11.02 0.66 9.30
C ALA A 57 10.36 1.81 8.53
N SER A 58 11.00 2.28 7.45
CA SER A 58 10.40 3.22 6.51
C SER A 58 10.60 2.73 5.08
N ASP A 59 11.39 3.38 4.23
CA ASP A 59 11.49 2.98 2.82
C ASP A 59 12.29 1.69 2.60
N VAL A 60 12.09 1.09 1.42
CA VAL A 60 12.86 -0.06 0.95
C VAL A 60 13.27 0.11 -0.51
N TRP A 61 14.53 -0.19 -0.80
CA TRP A 61 15.07 -0.25 -2.14
C TRP A 61 15.83 -1.57 -2.37
N GLY A 62 16.27 -1.79 -3.60
CA GLY A 62 17.05 -2.97 -3.97
C GLY A 62 18.35 -2.63 -4.68
N PHE A 63 19.29 -3.56 -4.57
CA PHE A 63 20.52 -3.55 -5.36
C PHE A 63 20.77 -4.95 -5.91
N THR A 64 21.14 -5.05 -7.19
CA THR A 64 21.66 -6.28 -7.77
C THR A 64 23.12 -6.06 -8.11
N ASP A 65 24.02 -6.78 -7.46
CA ASP A 65 25.45 -6.72 -7.74
C ASP A 65 25.72 -7.36 -9.12
N PRO A 66 26.12 -6.57 -10.14
CA PRO A 66 26.34 -7.09 -11.49
C PRO A 66 27.53 -8.06 -11.57
N SER A 67 28.44 -8.04 -10.58
CA SER A 67 29.63 -8.90 -10.55
C SER A 67 29.34 -10.28 -9.97
N THR A 68 28.40 -10.39 -9.04
CA THR A 68 28.09 -11.64 -8.32
C THR A 68 26.67 -12.17 -8.57
N ASN A 69 25.79 -11.36 -9.18
CA ASN A 69 24.34 -11.56 -9.24
C ASN A 69 23.66 -11.66 -7.87
N ALA A 70 24.32 -11.20 -6.80
CA ALA A 70 23.71 -11.13 -5.50
C ALA A 70 22.67 -10.00 -5.46
N GLU A 71 21.53 -10.24 -4.83
CA GLU A 71 20.45 -9.27 -4.70
C GLU A 71 20.28 -8.88 -3.24
N TYR A 72 20.25 -7.57 -2.96
CA TYR A 72 20.12 -7.03 -1.61
C TYR A 72 18.85 -6.20 -1.47
N ALA A 73 18.20 -6.33 -0.32
CA ALA A 73 17.21 -5.39 0.16
C ALA A 73 17.91 -4.33 1.03
N LEU A 74 17.63 -3.07 0.75
CA LEU A 74 18.07 -1.92 1.52
C LEU A 74 16.85 -1.37 2.25
N ILE A 75 16.68 -1.75 3.52
CA ILE A 75 15.54 -1.32 4.33
C ILE A 75 15.97 -0.24 5.31
N THR A 76 15.35 0.94 5.24
CA THR A 76 15.61 2.04 6.17
C THR A 76 14.73 1.88 7.41
N TYR A 77 15.22 2.41 8.54
CA TYR A 77 14.51 2.38 9.83
C TYR A 77 14.95 3.54 10.70
N ARG A 78 14.23 3.81 11.79
CA ARG A 78 14.37 5.04 12.60
C ARG A 78 15.81 5.53 12.81
N THR A 79 16.75 4.65 13.12
CA THR A 79 18.15 4.98 13.46
C THR A 79 19.18 4.54 12.41
N GLY A 80 18.75 4.12 11.21
CA GLY A 80 19.69 3.59 10.22
C GLY A 80 19.08 2.97 8.97
N MET A 81 19.89 2.13 8.33
CA MET A 81 19.51 1.28 7.21
C MET A 81 20.17 -0.08 7.38
N ALA A 82 19.43 -1.15 7.09
CA ALA A 82 19.96 -2.50 7.06
C ALA A 82 20.12 -2.96 5.60
N VAL A 83 21.23 -3.65 5.34
CA VAL A 83 21.48 -4.32 4.06
C VAL A 83 21.28 -5.80 4.28
N VAL A 84 20.30 -6.38 3.59
CA VAL A 84 19.91 -7.79 3.73
C VAL A 84 20.13 -8.47 2.40
N ASP A 85 20.95 -9.52 2.38
CA ASP A 85 21.09 -10.39 1.21
C ASP A 85 19.82 -11.22 1.04
N VAL A 86 19.17 -11.07 -0.11
CA VAL A 86 17.95 -11.78 -0.52
C VAL A 86 18.18 -12.63 -1.77
N SER A 87 19.44 -12.90 -2.13
CA SER A 87 19.80 -13.78 -3.27
C SER A 87 19.17 -15.18 -3.16
N VAL A 88 18.95 -15.63 -1.93
CA VAL A 88 18.06 -16.77 -1.62
C VAL A 88 16.85 -16.18 -0.88
N PRO A 89 15.75 -15.87 -1.57
CA PRO A 89 14.68 -15.05 -1.00
C PRO A 89 13.87 -15.76 0.11
N THR A 90 14.02 -17.08 0.24
CA THR A 90 13.46 -17.88 1.35
C THR A 90 14.36 -17.95 2.58
N ALA A 91 15.62 -17.51 2.46
CA ALA A 91 16.61 -17.49 3.53
C ALA A 91 17.43 -16.19 3.53
N PRO A 92 16.75 -15.03 3.66
CA PRO A 92 17.41 -13.74 3.66
C PRO A 92 18.36 -13.58 4.86
N ALA A 93 19.50 -12.93 4.63
CA ALA A 93 20.58 -12.80 5.61
C ALA A 93 21.05 -11.35 5.77
N LEU A 94 21.05 -10.85 7.01
CA LEU A 94 21.56 -9.51 7.30
C LEU A 94 23.08 -9.44 7.04
N LEU A 95 23.51 -8.55 6.14
CA LEU A 95 24.93 -8.30 5.85
C LEU A 95 25.52 -7.26 6.79
N GLY A 96 24.75 -6.23 7.12
CA GLY A 96 25.22 -5.15 7.97
C GLY A 96 24.19 -4.04 8.14
N ARG A 97 24.55 -3.07 8.98
CA ARG A 97 23.75 -1.88 9.25
C ARG A 97 24.58 -0.63 9.08
N VAL A 98 23.93 0.43 8.65
CA VAL A 98 24.48 1.78 8.55
C VAL A 98 23.68 2.66 9.49
N ALA A 99 24.36 3.27 10.46
CA ALA A 99 23.72 4.20 11.39
C ALA A 99 23.39 5.53 10.68
N SER A 100 22.29 6.15 11.10
CA SER A 100 21.93 7.51 10.71
C SER A 100 21.23 8.23 11.86
N PRO A 101 21.17 9.57 11.86
CA PRO A 101 20.43 10.32 12.88
C PRO A 101 18.95 9.89 12.93
N SER A 102 18.33 9.93 14.11
CA SER A 102 17.00 9.37 14.34
C SER A 102 15.90 10.14 13.59
N SER A 103 15.16 9.47 12.71
CA SER A 103 13.93 9.96 12.07
C SER A 103 13.18 8.81 11.41
N VAL A 104 11.85 8.85 11.38
CA VAL A 104 11.05 7.88 10.63
C VAL A 104 11.09 8.13 9.12
N TRP A 105 11.34 9.37 8.68
CA TRP A 105 11.45 9.72 7.27
C TRP A 105 12.88 9.49 6.79
N LYS A 106 13.06 8.39 6.05
CA LYS A 106 14.32 7.99 5.43
C LYS A 106 14.04 7.37 4.09
N ASP A 107 14.94 7.67 3.15
CA ASP A 107 14.89 7.10 1.82
C ASP A 107 16.31 6.66 1.39
N VAL A 108 16.37 5.67 0.50
CA VAL A 108 17.60 5.19 -0.11
C VAL A 108 17.37 4.86 -1.58
N LYS A 109 18.33 5.25 -2.42
CA LYS A 109 18.43 4.81 -3.82
C LYS A 109 19.85 4.37 -4.15
N THR A 110 20.03 3.72 -5.28
CA THR A 110 21.31 3.15 -5.73
C THR A 110 21.80 3.76 -7.04
N TYR A 111 23.12 3.85 -7.20
CA TYR A 111 23.77 4.17 -8.48
C TYR A 111 25.09 3.41 -8.57
N GLY A 112 25.24 2.57 -9.59
CA GLY A 112 26.32 1.60 -9.63
C GLY A 112 26.27 0.69 -8.39
N HIS A 113 27.38 0.56 -7.67
CA HIS A 113 27.45 -0.23 -6.43
C HIS A 113 27.33 0.62 -5.16
N PHE A 114 26.89 1.88 -5.28
CA PHE A 114 26.68 2.77 -4.15
C PHE A 114 25.20 2.90 -3.82
N ALA A 115 24.89 2.98 -2.52
CA ALA A 115 23.60 3.40 -2.00
C ALA A 115 23.72 4.79 -1.34
N TYR A 116 22.68 5.60 -1.51
CA TYR A 116 22.59 6.98 -1.03
C TYR A 116 21.44 7.09 -0.04
N LEU A 117 21.76 7.04 1.25
CA LEU A 117 20.81 7.12 2.34
C LEU A 117 20.60 8.59 2.73
N VAL A 118 19.34 9.03 2.77
CA VAL A 118 18.92 10.38 3.16
C VAL A 118 17.88 10.33 4.28
N THR A 119 17.69 11.43 5.01
CA THR A 119 16.67 11.52 6.06
C THR A 119 16.32 12.96 6.45
N GLU A 120 15.13 13.17 7.01
CA GLU A 120 14.70 14.46 7.56
C GLU A 120 15.22 14.74 8.98
N ALA A 121 16.23 14.00 9.44
CA ALA A 121 16.89 14.29 10.70
C ALA A 121 17.96 15.38 10.54
N ALA A 122 18.05 16.29 11.52
CA ALA A 122 19.11 17.30 11.58
C ALA A 122 20.50 16.64 11.69
N GLY A 123 21.48 17.21 11.00
CA GLY A 123 22.85 16.66 10.97
C GLY A 123 22.99 15.38 10.15
N SER A 124 21.97 15.02 9.36
CA SER A 124 22.08 14.01 8.33
C SER A 124 22.17 14.64 6.96
N ASP A 125 22.94 13.96 6.13
CA ASP A 125 23.35 14.36 4.80
C ASP A 125 23.07 13.21 3.83
N ILE A 126 23.64 13.24 2.63
CA ILE A 126 23.68 12.03 1.80
C ILE A 126 24.77 11.11 2.37
N VAL A 127 24.37 10.05 3.08
CA VAL A 127 25.28 8.99 3.52
C VAL A 127 25.53 8.05 2.34
N VAL A 128 26.77 7.96 1.90
CA VAL A 128 27.17 7.14 0.76
C VAL A 128 27.73 5.82 1.25
N VAL A 129 27.12 4.73 0.82
CA VAL A 129 27.42 3.36 1.24
C VAL A 129 27.88 2.55 0.03
N ASP A 130 29.09 2.03 0.08
CA ASP A 130 29.62 1.07 -0.88
C ASP A 130 29.10 -0.34 -0.54
N LEU A 131 28.44 -0.97 -1.52
CA LEU A 131 27.83 -2.30 -1.47
C LEU A 131 28.64 -3.37 -2.22
N SER A 132 29.83 -3.03 -2.71
CA SER A 132 30.66 -3.95 -3.48
C SER A 132 31.13 -5.14 -2.64
N ASN A 133 31.34 -6.28 -3.32
CA ASN A 133 31.92 -7.48 -2.71
C ASN A 133 31.16 -7.98 -1.47
N ARG A 134 29.83 -7.80 -1.43
CA ARG A 134 28.97 -8.17 -0.28
C ARG A 134 29.38 -7.49 1.04
N GLN A 135 30.04 -6.34 0.97
CA GLN A 135 30.39 -5.53 2.14
C GLN A 135 29.43 -4.34 2.27
N VAL A 136 29.29 -3.82 3.49
CA VAL A 136 28.52 -2.62 3.78
C VAL A 136 29.47 -1.60 4.37
N ARG A 137 29.89 -0.62 3.57
CA ARG A 137 30.93 0.34 3.97
C ARG A 137 30.44 1.76 3.76
N VAL A 138 30.38 2.55 4.83
CA VAL A 138 30.19 4.01 4.68
C VAL A 138 31.49 4.59 4.12
N VAL A 139 31.41 5.20 2.94
CA VAL A 139 32.55 5.77 2.22
C VAL A 139 32.49 7.28 2.10
N GLY A 140 31.30 7.86 2.32
CA GLY A 140 31.08 9.29 2.23
C GLY A 140 29.90 9.75 3.07
N ASN A 141 29.95 11.02 3.43
CA ASN A 141 28.85 11.76 4.03
C ASN A 141 28.91 13.17 3.43
N VAL A 142 28.01 13.46 2.49
CA VAL A 142 28.04 14.71 1.72
C VAL A 142 27.21 15.77 2.41
N VAL A 143 27.91 16.62 3.16
CA VAL A 143 27.28 17.76 3.84
C VAL A 143 26.57 18.67 2.84
N ALA A 144 25.29 18.95 3.09
CA ALA A 144 24.53 19.90 2.29
C ALA A 144 25.30 21.22 2.18
N SER A 145 25.77 21.55 0.97
CA SER A 145 26.50 22.80 0.70
C SER A 145 25.56 23.99 0.47
N ALA A 146 24.27 23.73 0.26
CA ALA A 146 23.21 24.72 0.03
C ALA A 146 21.85 24.23 0.57
N GLY A 147 21.05 25.14 1.12
CA GLY A 147 19.71 24.85 1.63
C GLY A 147 19.69 24.18 3.02
N THR A 148 18.64 23.43 3.31
CA THR A 148 18.50 22.65 4.55
C THR A 148 19.29 21.34 4.50
N ALA A 149 19.66 20.83 5.68
CA ALA A 149 20.21 19.47 5.79
C ALA A 149 19.14 18.37 5.61
N TYR A 150 17.85 18.70 5.75
CA TYR A 150 16.77 17.73 5.72
C TYR A 150 16.45 17.25 4.30
N THR A 151 16.11 15.97 4.16
CA THR A 151 15.63 15.37 2.91
C THR A 151 14.64 14.27 3.19
N HIS A 152 13.47 14.36 2.56
CA HIS A 152 12.41 13.38 2.69
C HIS A 152 12.67 12.18 1.78
N ASN A 153 12.86 12.44 0.49
CA ASN A 153 13.07 11.44 -0.55
C ASN A 153 14.32 11.76 -1.37
N VAL A 154 14.81 10.74 -2.07
CA VAL A 154 15.86 10.86 -3.06
C VAL A 154 15.44 10.13 -4.33
N ALA A 155 15.60 10.80 -5.47
CA ALA A 155 15.45 10.20 -6.79
C ALA A 155 16.81 10.14 -7.48
N ILE A 156 17.04 9.08 -8.25
CA ILE A 156 18.26 8.91 -9.05
C ILE A 156 17.86 8.52 -10.45
N ASP A 157 18.39 9.24 -11.44
CA ASP A 157 18.37 8.78 -12.83
C ASP A 157 19.70 8.10 -13.13
N GLU A 158 19.69 6.77 -13.14
CA GLU A 158 20.87 5.95 -13.41
C GLU A 158 21.44 6.16 -14.83
N THR A 159 20.64 6.68 -15.77
CA THR A 159 21.10 6.93 -17.14
C THR A 159 22.00 8.16 -17.21
N SER A 160 21.63 9.23 -16.51
CA SER A 160 22.37 10.50 -16.53
C SER A 160 23.39 10.64 -15.40
N GLY A 161 23.27 9.83 -14.34
CA GLY A 161 24.16 9.90 -13.18
C GLY A 161 23.93 11.15 -12.33
N TYR A 162 22.67 11.50 -12.10
CA TYR A 162 22.27 12.58 -11.19
C TYR A 162 21.37 12.06 -10.08
N LEU A 163 21.61 12.59 -8.89
CA LEU A 163 20.81 12.40 -7.69
C LEU A 163 20.05 13.69 -7.38
N TYR A 164 18.78 13.54 -7.01
CA TYR A 164 17.87 14.63 -6.67
C TYR A 164 17.37 14.42 -5.24
N ARG A 165 17.71 15.33 -4.34
CA ARG A 165 17.15 15.37 -2.99
C ARG A 165 15.83 16.13 -3.02
N LEU A 166 14.81 15.55 -2.39
CA LEU A 166 13.42 15.99 -2.41
C LEU A 166 12.89 16.16 -0.98
N GLY A 167 11.93 17.04 -0.78
CA GLY A 167 11.35 17.35 0.53
C GLY A 167 12.36 17.88 1.57
N GLY A 168 12.06 17.77 2.87
CA GLY A 168 12.92 18.25 3.95
C GLY A 168 12.94 19.78 4.13
N GLY A 169 11.78 20.36 4.40
CA GLY A 169 11.55 21.82 4.46
C GLY A 169 11.07 22.39 3.11
N ASP A 170 10.85 23.72 3.02
CA ASP A 170 10.18 24.39 1.88
C ASP A 170 11.06 24.55 0.62
N HIS A 171 11.58 23.44 0.07
CA HIS A 171 12.63 23.48 -0.95
C HIS A 171 12.27 22.68 -2.21
N ALA A 172 12.80 23.19 -3.31
CA ALA A 172 12.80 22.56 -4.62
C ALA A 172 13.78 21.37 -4.70
N MET A 173 13.89 20.74 -5.87
CA MET A 173 14.76 19.57 -6.08
C MET A 173 16.23 19.99 -6.06
N ARG A 174 17.01 19.50 -5.09
CA ARG A 174 18.44 19.80 -4.97
C ARG A 174 19.25 18.73 -5.68
N VAL A 175 20.00 19.12 -6.71
CA VAL A 175 20.62 18.21 -7.67
C VAL A 175 22.10 18.02 -7.39
N TYR A 176 22.56 16.77 -7.46
CA TYR A 176 23.94 16.37 -7.25
C TYR A 176 24.41 15.50 -8.42
N SER A 177 25.60 15.79 -8.96
CA SER A 177 26.26 14.93 -9.95
C SER A 177 26.90 13.72 -9.27
N LEU A 178 26.69 12.55 -9.85
CA LEU A 178 27.31 11.27 -9.47
C LEU A 178 28.50 10.91 -10.37
N ALA A 179 29.15 11.89 -11.01
CA ALA A 179 30.39 11.65 -11.76
C ALA A 179 31.53 11.11 -10.86
N GLN A 180 31.49 11.45 -9.56
CA GLN A 180 32.26 10.81 -8.49
C GLN A 180 31.25 10.20 -7.50
N PRO A 181 30.80 8.95 -7.72
CA PRO A 181 29.69 8.36 -6.97
C PRO A 181 29.90 8.31 -5.44
N GLU A 182 31.15 8.20 -4.98
CA GLU A 182 31.54 8.19 -3.57
C GLU A 182 31.45 9.57 -2.90
N ALA A 183 31.46 10.63 -3.71
CA ALA A 183 31.41 12.02 -3.27
C ALA A 183 30.51 12.87 -4.20
N PRO A 184 29.17 12.67 -4.17
CA PRO A 184 28.21 13.47 -4.93
C PRO A 184 28.47 14.99 -4.84
N GLN A 185 28.46 15.67 -5.98
CA GLN A 185 28.76 17.10 -6.06
C GLN A 185 27.49 17.90 -6.33
N PHE A 186 27.16 18.87 -5.48
CA PHE A 186 26.01 19.75 -5.69
C PHE A 186 26.17 20.54 -6.99
N VAL A 187 25.14 20.52 -7.84
CA VAL A 187 25.15 21.24 -9.13
C VAL A 187 24.09 22.33 -9.24
N GLY A 188 23.04 22.31 -8.41
CA GLY A 188 22.01 23.34 -8.45
C GLY A 188 20.70 22.91 -7.79
N GLU A 189 19.72 23.80 -7.83
CA GLU A 189 18.37 23.59 -7.33
C GLU A 189 17.37 23.85 -8.45
N ILE A 190 16.37 22.99 -8.61
CA ILE A 190 15.36 23.04 -9.68
C ILE A 190 13.98 22.88 -9.08
N GLY A 191 13.11 23.86 -9.30
CA GLY A 191 11.75 23.87 -8.79
C GLY A 191 11.40 25.21 -8.16
N ASP A 192 10.12 25.39 -7.87
CA ASP A 192 9.54 26.61 -7.30
C ASP A 192 8.65 26.34 -6.08
N ALA A 193 8.70 25.11 -5.56
CA ALA A 193 7.73 24.58 -4.60
C ALA A 193 8.32 23.41 -3.79
N TYR A 194 7.64 23.06 -2.69
CA TYR A 194 7.87 21.78 -2.02
C TYR A 194 7.55 20.58 -2.93
N ILE A 195 8.59 19.84 -3.30
CA ILE A 195 8.49 18.58 -4.04
C ILE A 195 8.66 17.41 -3.08
N HIS A 196 7.61 16.63 -2.88
CA HIS A 196 7.64 15.48 -1.95
C HIS A 196 8.46 14.33 -2.51
N ASP A 197 8.15 13.94 -3.74
CA ASP A 197 8.77 12.83 -4.46
C ASP A 197 8.83 13.16 -5.95
N ALA A 198 9.64 12.43 -6.71
CA ALA A 198 9.78 12.61 -8.14
C ALA A 198 10.33 11.35 -8.81
N GLU A 199 9.91 11.12 -10.04
CA GLU A 199 10.62 10.23 -10.95
C GLU A 199 11.36 11.08 -11.98
N VAL A 200 12.67 10.85 -12.14
CA VAL A 200 13.49 11.57 -13.10
C VAL A 200 13.98 10.60 -14.17
N LEU A 201 13.65 10.89 -15.42
CA LEU A 201 13.85 9.97 -16.54
C LEU A 201 14.63 10.64 -17.66
N THR A 202 15.73 10.01 -18.10
CA THR A 202 16.36 10.32 -19.38
C THR A 202 15.67 9.55 -20.51
N PHE A 203 15.07 10.27 -21.45
CA PHE A 203 14.47 9.71 -22.64
C PHE A 203 15.57 9.27 -23.62
N THR A 204 15.70 7.97 -23.83
CA THR A 204 16.70 7.39 -24.75
C THR A 204 16.15 7.16 -26.16
N SER A 205 14.84 7.26 -26.34
CA SER A 205 14.14 7.07 -27.61
C SER A 205 12.84 7.89 -27.67
N GLY A 206 12.15 7.87 -28.80
CA GLY A 206 10.89 8.59 -29.01
C GLY A 206 11.07 10.09 -29.28
N ALA A 207 9.96 10.84 -29.21
CA ALA A 207 9.92 12.26 -29.56
C ALA A 207 10.76 13.17 -28.63
N TYR A 208 11.02 12.68 -27.41
CA TYR A 208 11.78 13.40 -26.38
C TYR A 208 13.21 12.88 -26.20
N ALA A 209 13.69 12.02 -27.11
CA ALA A 209 15.04 11.44 -27.02
C ALA A 209 16.11 12.51 -26.79
N GLY A 210 17.01 12.24 -25.83
CA GLY A 210 18.07 13.15 -25.40
C GLY A 210 17.65 14.17 -24.34
N ARG A 211 16.36 14.23 -23.97
CA ARG A 211 15.90 15.03 -22.84
C ARG A 211 15.90 14.24 -21.55
N GLN A 212 16.12 14.95 -20.45
CA GLN A 212 15.85 14.45 -19.10
C GLN A 212 14.69 15.23 -18.51
N VAL A 213 13.69 14.53 -17.98
CA VAL A 213 12.49 15.14 -17.41
C VAL A 213 12.28 14.65 -15.99
N ALA A 214 12.00 15.59 -15.08
CA ALA A 214 11.54 15.27 -13.74
C ALA A 214 10.02 15.40 -13.66
N PHE A 215 9.36 14.29 -13.34
CA PHE A 215 7.95 14.23 -12.97
C PHE A 215 7.88 14.41 -11.45
N ALA A 216 7.50 15.60 -10.99
CA ALA A 216 7.69 16.04 -9.62
C ALA A 216 6.34 16.24 -8.90
N CYS A 217 6.16 15.54 -7.78
CA CYS A 217 4.98 15.63 -6.93
C CYS A 217 5.01 16.91 -6.08
N LYS A 218 4.34 17.95 -6.56
CA LYS A 218 4.13 19.20 -5.82
C LYS A 218 3.06 18.98 -4.76
N ALA A 219 3.51 18.76 -3.53
CA ALA A 219 2.65 18.43 -2.40
C ALA A 219 1.96 19.65 -1.77
N GLU A 220 2.49 20.85 -1.99
CA GLU A 220 1.89 22.11 -1.52
C GLU A 220 0.87 22.69 -2.51
N SER A 221 -0.04 23.55 -2.03
CA SER A 221 -1.09 24.14 -2.87
C SER A 221 -0.55 25.15 -3.90
N PRO A 222 -1.02 25.17 -5.15
CA PRO A 222 -1.92 24.18 -5.76
C PRO A 222 -1.24 22.81 -5.91
N HIS A 223 -1.91 21.75 -5.44
CA HIS A 223 -1.41 20.38 -5.44
C HIS A 223 -1.42 19.81 -6.86
N GLY A 224 -0.36 19.10 -7.25
CA GLY A 224 -0.32 18.50 -8.57
C GLY A 224 1.00 17.85 -8.95
N LEU A 225 1.13 17.60 -10.24
CA LEU A 225 2.32 17.07 -10.89
C LEU A 225 2.97 18.17 -11.73
N GLN A 226 4.22 18.49 -11.44
CA GLN A 226 5.05 19.38 -12.27
C GLN A 226 5.94 18.54 -13.19
N LEU A 227 6.05 18.92 -14.46
CA LEU A 227 7.01 18.34 -15.39
C LEU A 227 8.09 19.37 -15.67
N TRP A 228 9.33 19.06 -15.32
CA TRP A 228 10.48 19.91 -15.56
C TRP A 228 11.40 19.29 -16.61
N ASP A 229 11.78 20.05 -17.64
CA ASP A 229 12.93 19.71 -18.46
C ASP A 229 14.18 20.04 -17.65
N VAL A 230 14.88 19.00 -17.22
CA VAL A 230 16.08 19.08 -16.40
C VAL A 230 17.32 18.66 -17.17
N THR A 231 17.26 18.64 -18.50
CA THR A 231 18.39 18.24 -19.36
C THR A 231 19.63 19.07 -19.04
N ASP A 232 19.50 20.40 -19.06
CA ASP A 232 20.50 21.33 -18.55
C ASP A 232 20.14 21.73 -17.12
N LYS A 233 20.99 21.36 -16.16
CA LYS A 233 20.77 21.63 -14.73
C LYS A 233 20.83 23.12 -14.38
N GLN A 234 21.50 23.94 -15.20
CA GLN A 234 21.63 25.39 -15.00
C GLN A 234 20.52 26.18 -15.68
N ALA A 235 19.80 25.56 -16.61
CA ALA A 235 18.74 26.17 -17.41
C ALA A 235 17.48 25.29 -17.44
N ALA A 236 17.17 24.65 -16.31
CA ALA A 236 15.98 23.82 -16.17
C ALA A 236 14.71 24.65 -16.35
N THR A 237 13.71 24.07 -17.01
CA THR A 237 12.45 24.78 -17.33
C THR A 237 11.23 23.97 -16.94
N LEU A 238 10.25 24.62 -16.32
CA LEU A 238 8.93 24.03 -16.09
C LEU A 238 8.23 23.91 -17.44
N LEU A 239 7.93 22.68 -17.86
CA LEU A 239 7.19 22.38 -19.08
C LEU A 239 5.69 22.56 -18.86
N SER A 240 5.19 22.03 -17.73
CA SER A 240 3.77 22.02 -17.43
C SER A 240 3.50 21.75 -15.95
N PHE A 241 2.28 22.09 -15.53
CA PHE A 241 1.69 21.70 -14.26
C PHE A 241 0.33 21.09 -14.54
N ALA A 242 0.07 19.90 -13.99
CA ALA A 242 -1.20 19.21 -14.09
C ALA A 242 -1.76 18.89 -12.70
N SER A 243 -3.06 19.02 -12.55
CA SER A 243 -3.78 18.71 -11.30
C SER A 243 -5.00 17.85 -11.62
N TRP A 244 -5.68 17.36 -10.58
CA TRP A 244 -6.87 16.52 -10.69
C TRP A 244 -7.96 17.00 -9.73
N PRO A 245 -9.24 16.63 -9.98
CA PRO A 245 -10.32 17.00 -9.07
C PRO A 245 -10.05 16.54 -7.64
N GLY A 246 -9.96 17.50 -6.72
CA GLY A 246 -9.71 17.29 -5.29
C GLY A 246 -8.31 16.80 -4.95
N ALA A 247 -7.29 17.16 -5.72
CA ALA A 247 -5.90 16.98 -5.31
C ALA A 247 -5.64 17.60 -3.92
N SER A 248 -4.96 16.86 -3.05
CA SER A 248 -4.72 17.23 -1.65
C SER A 248 -3.25 17.15 -1.24
N TYR A 249 -2.51 16.10 -1.61
CA TYR A 249 -1.10 15.94 -1.29
C TYR A 249 -0.45 15.00 -2.32
N SER A 250 -0.04 15.56 -3.46
CA SER A 250 0.71 14.83 -4.49
C SER A 250 1.96 14.22 -3.85
N HIS A 251 2.01 12.89 -3.81
CA HIS A 251 2.91 12.18 -2.89
C HIS A 251 3.98 11.36 -3.62
N ASN A 252 3.59 10.49 -4.56
CA ASN A 252 4.49 9.59 -5.27
C ASN A 252 4.07 9.50 -6.74
N VAL A 253 5.03 9.33 -7.65
CA VAL A 253 4.78 9.26 -9.10
C VAL A 253 5.69 8.22 -9.77
N TRP A 254 5.11 7.47 -10.72
CA TRP A 254 5.85 6.64 -11.67
C TRP A 254 5.25 6.72 -13.08
N VAL A 255 6.08 6.57 -14.11
CA VAL A 255 5.74 6.73 -15.52
C VAL A 255 5.92 5.41 -16.27
N ASP A 256 4.86 4.92 -16.89
CA ASP A 256 4.89 3.84 -17.87
C ASP A 256 5.35 4.38 -19.22
N LEU A 257 6.68 4.40 -19.44
CA LEU A 257 7.32 4.95 -20.64
C LEU A 257 6.75 4.44 -21.98
N PRO A 258 6.50 3.13 -22.19
CA PRO A 258 5.90 2.62 -23.43
C PRO A 258 4.56 3.26 -23.81
N THR A 259 3.73 3.60 -22.81
CA THR A 259 2.40 4.18 -23.06
C THR A 259 2.32 5.67 -22.75
N MET A 260 3.40 6.26 -22.23
CA MET A 260 3.45 7.63 -21.75
C MET A 260 2.30 7.96 -20.78
N ARG A 261 2.06 7.06 -19.81
CA ARG A 261 1.11 7.30 -18.72
C ARG A 261 1.86 7.54 -17.41
N ALA A 262 1.58 8.65 -16.75
CA ALA A 262 2.06 8.91 -15.40
C ALA A 262 0.99 8.54 -14.37
N PHE A 263 1.40 7.84 -13.33
CA PHE A 263 0.58 7.41 -12.22
C PHE A 263 0.97 8.21 -10.99
N VAL A 264 0.01 8.72 -10.23
CA VAL A 264 0.26 9.58 -9.06
C VAL A 264 -0.55 9.12 -7.85
N ALA A 265 0.09 8.97 -6.70
CA ALA A 265 -0.57 8.78 -5.40
C ALA A 265 -0.83 10.14 -4.72
N ASP A 266 -1.92 10.21 -3.96
CA ASP A 266 -2.29 11.36 -3.13
C ASP A 266 -2.49 10.93 -1.67
N GLU A 267 -1.49 11.12 -0.81
CA GLU A 267 -1.48 10.51 0.52
C GLU A 267 -2.57 11.07 1.47
N LEU A 268 -3.00 12.31 1.25
CA LEU A 268 -3.94 12.98 2.15
C LEU A 268 -5.38 13.05 1.61
N ASP A 269 -5.66 12.43 0.46
CA ASP A 269 -6.99 12.44 -0.14
C ASP A 269 -8.05 11.62 0.63
N HIS A 270 -7.61 10.71 1.52
CA HIS A 270 -8.47 10.00 2.45
C HIS A 270 -9.27 10.96 3.35
N ARG A 271 -8.75 12.17 3.60
CA ARG A 271 -9.44 13.24 4.35
C ARG A 271 -10.67 13.78 3.62
N LEU A 272 -10.75 13.54 2.31
CA LEU A 272 -11.90 13.83 1.45
C LEU A 272 -12.86 12.63 1.33
N GLY A 273 -12.64 11.57 2.12
CA GLY A 273 -13.45 10.35 2.09
C GLY A 273 -13.14 9.40 0.93
N ARG A 274 -11.95 9.54 0.33
CA ARG A 274 -11.49 8.64 -0.73
C ARG A 274 -10.90 7.35 -0.17
N THR A 275 -11.08 6.27 -0.93
CA THR A 275 -10.35 5.01 -0.75
C THR A 275 -8.94 5.13 -1.34
N SER A 276 -8.05 4.18 -1.07
CA SER A 276 -6.70 4.15 -1.66
C SER A 276 -6.79 4.26 -3.19
N THR A 277 -6.43 5.44 -3.70
CA THR A 277 -6.65 5.85 -5.10
C THR A 277 -5.32 6.20 -5.76
N VAL A 278 -5.21 5.85 -7.04
CA VAL A 278 -4.11 6.26 -7.92
C VAL A 278 -4.70 7.03 -9.11
N TYR A 279 -4.12 8.18 -9.40
CA TYR A 279 -4.52 9.08 -10.49
C TYR A 279 -3.65 8.87 -11.71
N VAL A 280 -4.24 8.95 -12.91
CA VAL A 280 -3.57 8.62 -14.17
C VAL A 280 -3.60 9.81 -15.11
N PHE A 281 -2.44 10.14 -15.67
CA PHE A 281 -2.24 11.19 -16.65
C PHE A 281 -1.70 10.61 -17.94
N ASP A 282 -2.22 11.06 -19.07
CA ASP A 282 -1.54 10.96 -20.35
C ASP A 282 -0.48 12.06 -20.41
N VAL A 283 0.78 11.67 -20.54
CA VAL A 283 1.96 12.55 -20.63
C VAL A 283 2.66 12.41 -21.98
N SER A 284 1.94 11.94 -23.01
CA SER A 284 2.46 11.86 -24.38
C SER A 284 2.84 13.24 -24.94
N ASP A 285 2.18 14.30 -24.49
CA ASP A 285 2.63 15.69 -24.60
C ASP A 285 3.05 16.23 -23.22
N LEU A 286 4.37 16.34 -23.00
CA LEU A 286 4.93 16.83 -21.73
C LEU A 286 4.56 18.28 -21.40
N THR A 287 4.11 19.07 -22.40
CA THR A 287 3.68 20.45 -22.19
C THR A 287 2.19 20.58 -21.87
N GLN A 288 1.41 19.51 -22.09
CA GLN A 288 -0.03 19.46 -21.81
C GLN A 288 -0.47 18.09 -21.28
N PRO A 289 -0.02 17.67 -20.07
CA PRO A 289 -0.50 16.44 -19.48
C PRO A 289 -2.02 16.47 -19.25
N VAL A 290 -2.68 15.36 -19.58
CA VAL A 290 -4.14 15.24 -19.48
C VAL A 290 -4.50 14.23 -18.41
N TYR A 291 -5.28 14.63 -17.41
CA TYR A 291 -5.87 13.70 -16.45
C TYR A 291 -6.86 12.77 -17.16
N THR A 292 -6.62 11.45 -17.15
CA THR A 292 -7.44 10.45 -17.86
C THR A 292 -8.38 9.66 -16.95
N GLY A 293 -8.16 9.69 -15.64
CA GLY A 293 -9.00 9.01 -14.66
C GLY A 293 -8.21 8.52 -13.46
N SER A 294 -8.86 7.72 -12.62
CA SER A 294 -8.25 7.10 -11.45
C SER A 294 -8.75 5.67 -11.29
N PHE A 295 -8.03 4.89 -10.48
CA PHE A 295 -8.45 3.55 -10.05
C PHE A 295 -8.16 3.37 -8.55
N THR A 296 -8.82 2.38 -7.95
CA THR A 296 -8.75 2.09 -6.52
C THR A 296 -8.98 0.61 -6.27
N ASN A 297 -8.46 0.08 -5.16
CA ASN A 297 -8.83 -1.24 -4.64
C ASN A 297 -10.10 -1.20 -3.77
N GLY A 298 -10.68 -0.02 -3.53
CA GLY A 298 -11.86 0.18 -2.69
C GLY A 298 -11.58 0.12 -1.18
N ASN A 299 -10.31 0.00 -0.77
CA ASN A 299 -9.90 -0.08 0.63
C ASN A 299 -9.79 1.33 1.24
N SER A 300 -10.13 1.49 2.53
CA SER A 300 -10.05 2.76 3.24
C SER A 300 -8.65 3.16 3.71
N ALA A 301 -7.65 2.29 3.58
CA ALA A 301 -6.27 2.60 3.92
C ALA A 301 -5.71 3.75 3.08
N ILE A 302 -4.74 4.45 3.67
CA ILE A 302 -4.04 5.55 3.01
C ILE A 302 -3.26 5.00 1.81
N THR A 303 -3.33 5.70 0.67
CA THR A 303 -2.48 5.44 -0.49
C THR A 303 -1.08 6.00 -0.25
N HIS A 304 -0.04 5.25 -0.56
CA HIS A 304 1.34 5.66 -0.30
C HIS A 304 2.24 5.38 -1.51
N ASN A 305 3.42 4.81 -1.31
CA ASN A 305 4.39 4.56 -2.38
C ASN A 305 4.02 3.37 -3.25
N PHE A 306 4.11 3.56 -4.57
CA PHE A 306 4.15 2.47 -5.52
C PHE A 306 5.38 2.54 -6.40
N ILE A 307 5.63 1.46 -7.14
CA ILE A 307 6.56 1.43 -8.27
C ILE A 307 5.91 0.76 -9.47
N ILE A 308 6.40 1.05 -10.67
CA ILE A 308 6.02 0.34 -11.90
C ILE A 308 7.15 -0.59 -12.31
N ARG A 309 6.81 -1.86 -12.57
CA ARG A 309 7.75 -2.84 -13.12
C ARG A 309 7.05 -3.70 -14.17
N GLY A 310 7.47 -3.52 -15.42
CA GLY A 310 6.85 -4.19 -16.56
C GLY A 310 5.39 -3.78 -16.70
N ASP A 311 4.50 -4.77 -16.74
CA ASP A 311 3.06 -4.59 -16.94
C ASP A 311 2.27 -4.26 -15.66
N TYR A 312 2.95 -4.13 -14.52
CA TYR A 312 2.32 -4.09 -13.21
C TYR A 312 2.77 -2.87 -12.39
N LEU A 313 1.81 -2.34 -11.63
CA LEU A 313 2.04 -1.36 -10.57
C LEU A 313 1.95 -2.08 -9.21
N TYR A 314 3.01 -1.95 -8.41
CA TYR A 314 3.14 -2.56 -7.08
C TYR A 314 3.03 -1.45 -6.05
N HIS A 315 2.07 -1.53 -5.15
CA HIS A 315 1.65 -0.42 -4.29
C HIS A 315 1.66 -0.81 -2.82
N ALA A 316 2.48 -0.15 -2.02
CA ALA A 316 2.42 -0.19 -0.57
C ALA A 316 1.31 0.76 -0.10
N ASN A 317 0.34 0.23 0.63
CA ASN A 317 -0.86 0.95 1.07
C ASN A 317 -1.08 0.78 2.57
N TYR A 318 -0.11 1.21 3.38
CA TYR A 318 -0.20 1.24 4.85
C TYR A 318 -0.90 -0.01 5.42
N GLU A 319 -2.04 0.14 6.10
CA GLU A 319 -2.73 -0.97 6.78
C GLU A 319 -3.30 -2.01 5.80
N SER A 320 -3.40 -1.71 4.51
CA SER A 320 -3.86 -2.67 3.51
C SER A 320 -2.71 -3.45 2.85
N GLY A 321 -1.45 -3.19 3.22
CA GLY A 321 -0.29 -3.94 2.73
C GLY A 321 0.02 -3.72 1.24
N LEU A 322 0.53 -4.76 0.58
CA LEU A 322 0.88 -4.75 -0.83
C LEU A 322 -0.34 -4.99 -1.73
N ARG A 323 -0.55 -4.12 -2.70
CA ARG A 323 -1.58 -4.23 -3.75
C ARG A 323 -0.90 -4.20 -5.13
N ILE A 324 -1.34 -5.05 -6.05
CA ILE A 324 -0.73 -5.17 -7.39
C ILE A 324 -1.82 -5.00 -8.45
N PHE A 325 -1.60 -4.08 -9.38
CA PHE A 325 -2.53 -3.73 -10.46
C PHE A 325 -1.92 -4.03 -11.83
N ASP A 326 -2.72 -4.56 -12.74
CA ASP A 326 -2.34 -4.72 -14.15
C ASP A 326 -2.64 -3.42 -14.90
N ILE A 327 -1.59 -2.75 -15.38
CA ILE A 327 -1.69 -1.42 -15.98
C ILE A 327 -1.77 -1.45 -17.50
N ARG A 328 -1.74 -2.62 -18.16
CA ARG A 328 -1.73 -2.71 -19.63
C ARG A 328 -2.98 -2.13 -20.30
N HIS A 329 -4.13 -2.29 -19.66
CA HIS A 329 -5.43 -1.97 -20.23
C HIS A 329 -6.33 -1.23 -19.24
N GLN A 330 -7.28 -0.48 -19.78
CA GLN A 330 -8.35 0.14 -19.01
C GLN A 330 -9.62 -0.74 -19.08
N PRO A 331 -10.42 -0.85 -18.00
CA PRO A 331 -10.15 -0.30 -16.67
C PRO A 331 -9.00 -1.06 -15.98
N ILE A 332 -8.13 -0.31 -15.29
CA ILE A 332 -7.06 -0.87 -14.47
C ILE A 332 -7.68 -1.56 -13.24
N GLY A 333 -7.27 -2.79 -12.97
CA GLY A 333 -7.84 -3.61 -11.90
C GLY A 333 -6.77 -4.28 -11.04
N GLU A 334 -7.09 -4.49 -9.76
CA GLU A 334 -6.24 -5.23 -8.84
C GLU A 334 -6.22 -6.73 -9.21
N VAL A 335 -5.03 -7.25 -9.47
CA VAL A 335 -4.82 -8.66 -9.86
C VAL A 335 -4.26 -9.52 -8.73
N ALA A 336 -3.62 -8.91 -7.74
CA ALA A 336 -2.96 -9.61 -6.64
C ALA A 336 -2.77 -8.70 -5.41
N PHE A 337 -2.63 -9.31 -4.24
CA PHE A 337 -2.32 -8.59 -3.01
C PHE A 337 -1.66 -9.50 -1.97
N PHE A 338 -0.95 -8.86 -1.03
CA PHE A 338 -0.48 -9.47 0.21
C PHE A 338 -0.69 -8.47 1.35
N ASP A 339 -1.58 -8.81 2.28
CA ASP A 339 -1.88 -7.98 3.43
C ASP A 339 -0.77 -8.14 4.47
N THR A 340 0.06 -7.11 4.67
CA THR A 340 1.12 -7.12 5.70
C THR A 340 0.60 -6.70 7.08
N PHE A 341 -0.65 -6.22 7.17
CA PHE A 341 -1.27 -5.71 8.37
C PHE A 341 -2.70 -6.29 8.56
N PRO A 342 -2.85 -7.58 8.90
CA PRO A 342 -4.16 -8.25 8.93
C PRO A 342 -5.17 -7.76 9.98
N ALA A 343 -4.76 -6.82 10.83
CA ALA A 343 -5.57 -6.35 11.95
C ALA A 343 -6.68 -5.39 11.52
N ALA A 344 -6.44 -4.57 10.49
CA ALA A 344 -7.37 -3.54 10.04
C ALA A 344 -6.95 -2.96 8.68
N ASP A 345 -7.80 -2.11 8.11
CA ASP A 345 -7.63 -1.44 6.80
C ASP A 345 -7.93 0.08 6.94
N ARG A 346 -7.52 0.70 8.04
CA ARG A 346 -7.92 2.06 8.42
C ARG A 346 -7.09 3.10 7.67
N ALA A 347 -7.65 4.31 7.59
CA ALA A 347 -6.95 5.49 7.11
C ALA A 347 -5.94 6.01 8.16
N THR A 348 -4.90 5.24 8.41
CA THR A 348 -3.79 5.51 9.36
C THR A 348 -2.46 5.22 8.66
N PHE A 349 -1.39 5.75 9.24
CA PHE A 349 -0.03 5.62 8.71
C PHE A 349 0.68 4.40 9.30
N ASP A 350 -0.02 3.29 9.55
CA ASP A 350 0.56 2.04 10.07
C ASP A 350 0.67 1.01 8.94
N GLY A 351 1.63 0.08 8.99
CA GLY A 351 1.76 -0.99 7.99
C GLY A 351 2.77 -0.69 6.87
N ALA A 352 2.46 -1.09 5.64
CA ALA A 352 3.39 -1.04 4.50
C ALA A 352 3.74 0.40 4.09
N TRP A 353 5.02 0.78 4.22
CA TRP A 353 5.57 2.06 3.80
C TRP A 353 6.09 2.02 2.37
N GLY A 354 7.02 1.11 2.07
CA GLY A 354 7.71 1.05 0.79
C GLY A 354 7.53 -0.29 0.09
N VAL A 355 7.73 -0.30 -1.22
CA VAL A 355 7.77 -1.51 -2.05
C VAL A 355 8.83 -1.38 -3.13
N TYR A 356 9.57 -2.47 -3.36
CA TYR A 356 10.53 -2.57 -4.46
C TYR A 356 10.49 -3.95 -5.10
N VAL A 357 10.69 -4.03 -6.41
CA VAL A 357 10.75 -5.31 -7.16
C VAL A 357 12.14 -5.45 -7.75
N LEU A 358 12.86 -6.49 -7.32
CA LEU A 358 14.21 -6.76 -7.78
C LEU A 358 14.23 -7.07 -9.29
N PRO A 359 15.02 -6.33 -10.09
CA PRO A 359 15.02 -6.46 -11.54
C PRO A 359 15.26 -7.86 -12.10
N ARG A 360 16.09 -8.67 -11.41
CA ARG A 360 16.56 -9.95 -11.91
C ARG A 360 15.68 -11.10 -11.43
N SER A 361 15.38 -11.21 -10.14
CA SER A 361 14.54 -12.30 -9.63
C SER A 361 13.04 -12.05 -9.70
N GLY A 362 12.60 -10.78 -9.80
CA GLY A 362 11.20 -10.41 -9.60
C GLY A 362 10.76 -10.54 -8.12
N THR A 363 11.70 -10.75 -7.19
CA THR A 363 11.40 -10.78 -5.75
C THR A 363 10.87 -9.42 -5.33
N ILE A 364 9.74 -9.43 -4.63
CA ILE A 364 9.11 -8.21 -4.13
C ILE A 364 9.54 -8.01 -2.68
N LEU A 365 10.01 -6.82 -2.39
CA LEU A 365 10.41 -6.34 -1.07
C LEU A 365 9.35 -5.37 -0.59
N VAL A 366 8.84 -5.57 0.62
CA VAL A 366 7.92 -4.63 1.26
C VAL A 366 8.45 -4.30 2.64
N SER A 367 8.61 -3.01 2.93
CA SER A 367 8.89 -2.53 4.28
C SER A 367 7.57 -2.22 4.98
N ASP A 368 7.30 -2.95 6.05
CA ASP A 368 6.20 -2.66 6.97
C ASP A 368 6.78 -2.01 8.21
N GLN A 369 6.23 -0.87 8.62
CA GLN A 369 6.83 -0.07 9.69
C GLN A 369 6.97 -0.87 10.98
N GLN A 370 5.94 -1.62 11.37
CA GLN A 370 5.93 -2.42 12.58
C GLN A 370 6.68 -3.74 12.41
N ARG A 371 6.49 -4.39 11.25
CA ARG A 371 6.82 -5.80 11.05
C ARG A 371 8.12 -6.03 10.28
N GLY A 372 8.80 -4.97 9.83
CA GLY A 372 10.11 -5.07 9.18
C GLY A 372 10.00 -5.46 7.70
N LEU A 373 10.93 -6.29 7.23
CA LEU A 373 11.06 -6.64 5.82
C LEU A 373 10.25 -7.89 5.49
N PHE A 374 9.32 -7.76 4.54
CA PHE A 374 8.68 -8.89 3.86
C PHE A 374 9.36 -9.15 2.52
N VAL A 375 9.61 -10.44 2.25
CA VAL A 375 10.14 -10.94 0.97
C VAL A 375 9.09 -11.82 0.33
N LEU A 376 8.57 -11.39 -0.81
CA LEU A 376 7.37 -11.94 -1.44
C LEU A 376 7.64 -12.35 -2.89
N ALA A 377 6.80 -13.25 -3.40
CA ALA A 377 6.77 -13.63 -4.82
C ALA A 377 5.35 -13.48 -5.40
N PHE A 378 5.24 -12.84 -6.56
CA PHE A 378 4.00 -12.75 -7.31
C PHE A 378 3.92 -13.85 -8.36
N ASP A 379 2.82 -14.61 -8.35
CA ASP A 379 2.48 -15.57 -9.40
C ASP A 379 1.83 -14.83 -10.57
N GLU A 380 2.64 -14.53 -11.58
CA GLU A 380 2.22 -13.83 -12.81
C GLU A 380 1.41 -14.68 -13.79
N THR A 381 1.17 -15.98 -13.50
CA THR A 381 0.43 -16.88 -14.40
C THR A 381 -0.91 -16.27 -14.83
N PRO A 382 -1.16 -16.04 -16.14
CA PRO A 382 -2.39 -15.38 -16.59
C PRO A 382 -3.63 -16.06 -16.02
N LEU A 383 -4.59 -15.27 -15.52
CA LEU A 383 -5.87 -15.83 -15.10
C LEU A 383 -6.53 -16.49 -16.33
N PRO A 384 -7.14 -17.67 -16.17
CA PRO A 384 -7.93 -18.24 -17.26
C PRO A 384 -9.00 -17.24 -17.66
N ALA A 385 -9.15 -17.01 -18.97
CA ALA A 385 -10.16 -16.11 -19.48
C ALA A 385 -11.52 -16.46 -18.87
N SER A 386 -12.23 -15.46 -18.34
CA SER A 386 -13.59 -15.63 -17.87
C SER A 386 -14.40 -16.32 -18.98
N PRO A 387 -15.15 -17.39 -18.69
CA PRO A 387 -16.01 -17.98 -19.71
C PRO A 387 -16.93 -16.88 -20.26
N PRO A 388 -17.21 -16.87 -21.57
CA PRO A 388 -18.11 -15.88 -22.16
C PRO A 388 -19.42 -15.86 -21.36
N PRO A 389 -20.05 -14.68 -21.18
CA PRO A 389 -21.33 -14.58 -20.48
C PRO A 389 -22.28 -15.62 -21.06
N ALA A 390 -22.92 -16.40 -20.18
CA ALA A 390 -23.88 -17.39 -20.62
C ALA A 390 -24.89 -16.70 -21.54
N PRO A 391 -25.26 -17.33 -22.68
CA PRO A 391 -26.25 -16.75 -23.58
C PRO A 391 -27.50 -16.39 -22.77
N PRO A 392 -28.16 -15.25 -23.08
CA PRO A 392 -29.37 -14.86 -22.38
C PRO A 392 -30.33 -16.05 -22.40
N ARG A 393 -30.88 -16.41 -21.23
CA ARG A 393 -31.89 -17.47 -21.17
C ARG A 393 -32.96 -17.12 -22.19
N PRO A 394 -33.39 -18.07 -23.04
CA PRO A 394 -34.51 -17.83 -23.93
C PRO A 394 -35.69 -17.33 -23.10
N PRO A 395 -36.48 -16.37 -23.63
CA PRO A 395 -37.67 -15.90 -22.94
C PRO A 395 -38.49 -17.12 -22.53
N PHE A 396 -38.89 -17.18 -21.25
CA PHE A 396 -39.76 -18.23 -20.75
C PHE A 396 -40.95 -18.34 -21.69
N SER A 397 -41.02 -19.44 -22.45
CA SER A 397 -42.25 -19.78 -23.13
C SER A 397 -43.29 -20.03 -22.04
N PRO A 398 -44.47 -19.39 -22.08
CA PRO A 398 -45.52 -19.70 -21.13
C PRO A 398 -45.82 -21.19 -21.28
N PHE A 399 -45.57 -21.95 -20.21
CA PHE A 399 -46.02 -23.32 -20.14
C PHE A 399 -47.54 -23.31 -20.39
N PRO A 400 -48.07 -24.27 -21.17
CA PRO A 400 -49.52 -24.44 -21.26
C PRO A 400 -50.08 -24.59 -19.84
N PRO A 401 -51.23 -23.98 -19.54
CA PRO A 401 -51.81 -24.04 -18.20
C PRO A 401 -51.94 -25.51 -17.79
N ALA A 402 -51.41 -25.83 -16.60
CA ALA A 402 -51.54 -27.16 -16.04
C ALA A 402 -53.04 -27.53 -15.96
N PRO A 403 -53.42 -28.78 -16.26
CA PRO A 403 -54.80 -29.21 -16.09
C PRO A 403 -55.22 -29.00 -14.62
N PRO A 404 -56.49 -28.65 -14.36
CA PRO A 404 -56.95 -28.36 -13.02
C PRO A 404 -56.74 -29.57 -12.10
N PRO A 405 -56.32 -29.35 -10.85
CA PRO A 405 -56.05 -30.43 -9.91
C PRO A 405 -57.33 -31.25 -9.68
N THR A 406 -57.26 -32.56 -9.87
CA THR A 406 -58.40 -33.49 -9.71
C THR A 406 -58.71 -33.81 -8.24
N SER A 407 -58.20 -33.03 -7.28
CA SER A 407 -58.51 -33.17 -5.85
C SER A 407 -58.20 -31.86 -5.11
N PRO A 408 -58.98 -31.50 -4.06
CA PRO A 408 -58.71 -30.31 -3.28
C PRO A 408 -57.34 -30.41 -2.60
N ILE A 409 -56.51 -29.38 -2.77
CA ILE A 409 -55.25 -29.23 -2.05
C ILE A 409 -55.57 -29.09 -0.56
N PRO A 410 -55.07 -29.96 0.34
CA PRO A 410 -55.27 -29.79 1.76
C PRO A 410 -54.58 -28.50 2.23
N PRO A 411 -55.17 -27.76 3.19
CA PRO A 411 -54.54 -26.54 3.70
C PRO A 411 -53.16 -26.85 4.29
N PRO A 412 -52.18 -25.94 4.15
CA PRO A 412 -50.88 -26.14 4.79
C PRO A 412 -51.09 -26.27 6.30
N PRO A 413 -50.33 -27.15 6.98
CA PRO A 413 -50.42 -27.27 8.43
C PRO A 413 -50.06 -25.92 9.07
N PRO A 414 -50.76 -25.50 10.13
CA PRO A 414 -50.39 -24.29 10.86
C PRO A 414 -48.96 -24.45 11.40
N CYS A 415 -48.14 -23.41 11.23
CA CYS A 415 -46.82 -23.34 11.85
C CYS A 415 -46.98 -23.42 13.37
N ALA A 416 -46.81 -24.62 13.92
CA ALA A 416 -46.77 -24.83 15.36
C ALA A 416 -45.37 -24.46 15.83
N CYS A 417 -45.23 -23.33 16.52
CA CYS A 417 -44.03 -23.05 17.33
C CYS A 417 -43.94 -24.13 18.41
N SER A 418 -43.02 -25.08 18.23
CA SER A 418 -42.77 -26.12 19.22
C SER A 418 -41.99 -25.55 20.40
N SER A 419 -42.73 -25.22 21.46
CA SER A 419 -42.32 -25.18 22.87
C SER A 419 -41.37 -24.06 23.35
N PRO A 420 -41.80 -23.24 24.33
CA PRO A 420 -40.97 -22.28 25.06
C PRO A 420 -40.22 -23.00 26.20
N ALA A 421 -38.96 -23.34 25.97
CA ALA A 421 -38.08 -23.80 27.03
C ALA A 421 -36.80 -22.96 27.03
N GLY A 422 -36.92 -21.73 27.54
CA GLY A 422 -35.78 -20.85 27.80
C GLY A 422 -36.11 -19.36 27.88
N GLY A 423 -37.01 -18.93 28.79
CA GLY A 423 -36.96 -17.56 29.33
C GLY A 423 -38.12 -16.61 29.01
N CYS A 424 -39.30 -16.90 29.58
CA CYS A 424 -40.39 -16.01 30.02
C CYS A 424 -40.84 -14.81 29.15
N VAL A 425 -42.08 -14.89 28.62
CA VAL A 425 -42.93 -13.74 28.26
C VAL A 425 -44.19 -13.78 29.14
N ALA A 426 -44.54 -12.68 29.79
CA ALA A 426 -45.74 -12.57 30.61
C ALA A 426 -47.03 -12.57 29.76
N ALA A 427 -48.11 -13.13 30.31
CA ALA A 427 -49.38 -13.35 29.60
C ALA A 427 -50.03 -12.04 29.13
N GLY A 428 -50.26 -11.92 27.81
CA GLY A 428 -51.09 -10.86 27.23
C GLY A 428 -50.53 -10.15 25.97
N GLN A 429 -49.36 -10.51 25.46
CA GLN A 429 -48.79 -9.85 24.26
C GLN A 429 -48.91 -10.70 22.99
N VAL A 430 -49.54 -10.11 21.97
CA VAL A 430 -49.65 -10.62 20.60
C VAL A 430 -48.33 -10.35 19.87
N LEU A 431 -47.59 -11.40 19.51
CA LEU A 431 -46.30 -11.34 18.79
C LEU A 431 -46.46 -11.09 17.27
N ALA A 432 -47.41 -10.26 16.85
CA ALA A 432 -47.65 -10.01 15.43
C ALA A 432 -46.67 -9.01 14.79
N SER A 433 -45.87 -8.29 15.57
CA SER A 433 -45.02 -7.19 15.06
C SER A 433 -43.53 -7.50 14.93
N ARG A 434 -43.07 -8.73 15.18
CA ARG A 434 -41.63 -9.10 15.06
C ARG A 434 -41.30 -10.22 14.08
N CYS A 435 -42.28 -10.77 13.37
CA CYS A 435 -42.04 -11.63 12.21
C CYS A 435 -42.18 -10.82 10.93
N GLY A 436 -41.10 -10.16 10.49
CA GLY A 436 -41.02 -9.64 9.14
C GLY A 436 -40.65 -10.78 8.20
N CYS A 437 -41.62 -11.37 7.49
CA CYS A 437 -41.33 -12.18 6.32
C CYS A 437 -40.86 -11.24 5.21
N ALA A 438 -39.55 -11.13 5.02
CA ALA A 438 -38.96 -10.55 3.82
C ALA A 438 -38.51 -11.71 2.92
N ASP A 439 -39.03 -11.74 1.69
CA ASP A 439 -38.75 -12.76 0.69
C ASP A 439 -37.26 -12.76 0.29
N HIS A 440 -36.46 -13.64 0.91
CA HIS A 440 -35.19 -14.10 0.35
C HIS A 440 -35.29 -15.59 0.05
N LEU A 441 -35.64 -15.90 -1.19
CA LEU A 441 -35.59 -17.25 -1.73
C LEU A 441 -34.12 -17.67 -1.86
N ASN A 442 -33.69 -18.58 -1.00
CA ASN A 442 -32.59 -19.49 -1.31
C ASN A 442 -33.19 -20.91 -1.33
N ASP A 443 -33.35 -21.46 -2.53
CA ASP A 443 -33.76 -22.86 -2.79
C ASP A 443 -35.06 -23.37 -2.13
N GLY A 444 -36.04 -22.50 -1.89
CA GLY A 444 -37.44 -22.93 -1.67
C GLY A 444 -37.77 -23.57 -0.31
N GLU A 445 -36.91 -23.45 0.71
CA GLU A 445 -37.29 -23.77 2.09
C GLU A 445 -37.55 -22.51 2.93
N VAL A 446 -38.61 -22.53 3.73
CA VAL A 446 -38.99 -21.44 4.65
C VAL A 446 -38.25 -21.60 5.97
N PHE A 447 -37.57 -20.56 6.44
CA PHE A 447 -36.99 -20.50 7.78
C PHE A 447 -37.26 -19.15 8.45
N CYS A 448 -37.48 -19.18 9.77
CA CYS A 448 -37.67 -18.00 10.62
C CYS A 448 -36.37 -17.66 11.36
N TYR A 449 -36.03 -16.37 11.47
CA TYR A 449 -35.00 -15.88 12.39
C TYR A 449 -35.60 -14.91 13.40
N VAL A 450 -35.01 -14.83 14.59
CA VAL A 450 -35.34 -13.84 15.61
C VAL A 450 -34.14 -12.93 15.81
N TYR A 451 -34.33 -11.62 15.67
CA TYR A 451 -33.34 -10.63 16.10
C TYR A 451 -33.40 -10.51 17.63
N ALA A 452 -32.30 -10.83 18.30
CA ALA A 452 -32.06 -10.41 19.68
C ALA A 452 -30.70 -9.69 19.73
N SER A 453 -30.68 -8.53 20.38
CA SER A 453 -29.43 -7.83 20.66
C SER A 453 -28.66 -8.57 21.75
N ALA A 454 -27.33 -8.51 21.74
CA ALA A 454 -26.50 -9.22 22.73
C ALA A 454 -26.73 -8.76 24.19
N ALA A 455 -27.43 -7.64 24.40
CA ALA A 455 -27.79 -7.14 25.73
C ALA A 455 -28.90 -7.96 26.42
N ASP A 456 -29.67 -8.77 25.67
CA ASP A 456 -30.90 -9.41 26.17
C ASP A 456 -30.71 -10.88 26.64
N CYS A 457 -29.48 -11.44 26.64
CA CYS A 457 -29.25 -12.85 27.02
C CYS A 457 -27.89 -13.11 27.72
N PRO A 458 -27.76 -12.86 29.05
CA PRO A 458 -26.47 -12.90 29.74
C PRO A 458 -25.98 -14.29 30.19
N SER A 459 -26.60 -15.41 29.77
CA SER A 459 -26.29 -16.74 30.33
C SER A 459 -26.30 -17.93 29.34
N ALA A 460 -26.00 -17.71 28.05
CA ALA A 460 -25.79 -18.82 27.11
C ALA A 460 -24.36 -19.38 27.21
N SER A 461 -24.21 -20.66 27.54
CA SER A 461 -22.91 -21.35 27.55
C SER A 461 -22.45 -21.71 26.12
N PRO A 462 -21.14 -21.74 25.82
CA PRO A 462 -20.62 -22.02 24.48
C PRO A 462 -20.94 -23.41 23.90
N SER A 463 -21.52 -24.34 24.68
CA SER A 463 -21.76 -25.72 24.23
C SER A 463 -23.08 -25.94 23.47
N GLN A 464 -23.91 -24.90 23.26
CA GLN A 464 -25.21 -25.04 22.56
C GLN A 464 -25.20 -24.64 21.08
N TRP A 465 -24.06 -24.20 20.54
CA TRP A 465 -23.92 -23.93 19.11
C TRP A 465 -23.24 -25.10 18.40
N GLN A 466 -23.94 -26.23 18.24
CA GLN A 466 -23.51 -27.33 17.36
C GLN A 466 -24.64 -27.81 16.43
N SER A 467 -24.45 -27.46 15.15
CA SER A 467 -24.73 -28.24 13.92
C SER A 467 -26.12 -28.84 13.68
N HIS A 468 -26.84 -28.26 12.71
CA HIS A 468 -27.63 -29.01 11.74
C HIS A 468 -27.35 -28.48 10.32
N LEU A 469 -26.41 -29.11 9.61
CA LEU A 469 -26.36 -29.06 8.14
C LEU A 469 -26.74 -30.46 7.61
N PRO A 470 -27.66 -30.59 6.64
CA PRO A 470 -27.94 -31.87 6.00
C PRO A 470 -26.71 -32.40 5.25
N ARG A 471 -26.30 -33.62 5.60
CA ARG A 471 -25.20 -34.36 4.94
C ARG A 471 -25.59 -34.81 3.52
N ARG A 472 -25.60 -33.92 2.54
CA ARG A 472 -25.46 -34.29 1.11
C ARG A 472 -24.78 -33.14 0.36
N ILE A 473 -23.48 -33.28 0.15
CA ILE A 473 -22.58 -32.72 -0.89
C ILE A 473 -21.18 -32.69 -0.25
N ALA A 474 -20.59 -33.88 -0.11
CA ALA A 474 -19.21 -34.07 0.33
C ALA A 474 -18.54 -35.18 -0.49
N ARG A 475 -18.81 -35.16 -1.80
CA ARG A 475 -18.10 -35.93 -2.83
C ARG A 475 -18.13 -35.17 -4.15
N LEU A 476 -17.43 -34.03 -4.21
CA LEU A 476 -16.92 -33.52 -5.49
C LEU A 476 -15.81 -32.45 -5.37
N TYR A 477 -15.58 -31.80 -4.22
CA TYR A 477 -14.39 -30.98 -4.01
C TYR A 477 -13.87 -31.09 -2.57
N GLY A 478 -12.72 -31.72 -2.38
CA GLY A 478 -12.13 -31.98 -1.07
C GLY A 478 -11.48 -30.75 -0.43
N ARG A 479 -12.25 -29.95 0.33
CA ARG A 479 -11.73 -29.04 1.36
C ARG A 479 -12.70 -28.97 2.55
N ARG A 480 -12.15 -29.04 3.77
CA ARG A 480 -12.90 -28.84 5.03
C ARG A 480 -13.03 -27.33 5.32
N PRO A 481 -14.17 -26.83 5.84
CA PRO A 481 -14.23 -25.47 6.37
C PRO A 481 -13.65 -25.42 7.80
N ARG A 482 -12.80 -24.43 8.07
CA ARG A 482 -12.34 -24.05 9.43
C ARG A 482 -13.22 -22.91 9.94
N SER A 483 -13.70 -23.05 11.17
CA SER A 483 -14.50 -22.07 11.93
C SER A 483 -13.60 -21.09 12.68
N HIS A 484 -13.77 -19.79 12.46
CA HIS A 484 -13.24 -18.72 13.31
C HIS A 484 -14.40 -17.99 14.01
N LEU A 485 -14.28 -17.85 15.33
CA LEU A 485 -15.16 -17.05 16.19
C LEU A 485 -14.28 -15.96 16.81
N LEU A 486 -14.56 -14.70 16.46
CA LEU A 486 -13.92 -13.49 17.00
C LEU A 486 -14.61 -13.10 18.32
N MET A 487 -13.82 -12.75 19.34
CA MET A 487 -14.26 -12.15 20.61
C MET A 487 -13.93 -10.64 20.61
N PRO A 488 -14.78 -9.76 21.15
CA PRO A 488 -14.47 -8.32 21.29
C PRO A 488 -13.78 -7.98 22.63
N PRO A 489 -13.04 -6.84 22.74
CA PRO A 489 -12.14 -6.54 23.85
C PRO A 489 -12.79 -5.73 24.99
N GLY A 490 -12.31 -5.95 26.23
CA GLY A 490 -12.38 -4.97 27.32
C GLY A 490 -13.05 -5.42 28.62
N VAL A 491 -12.34 -6.17 29.49
CA VAL A 491 -12.42 -6.06 30.97
C VAL A 491 -11.09 -6.54 31.56
N GLU A 492 -10.37 -5.66 32.27
CA GLU A 492 -9.22 -6.00 33.11
C GLU A 492 -9.58 -7.07 34.15
N ARG A 493 -8.77 -8.12 34.30
CA ARG A 493 -8.74 -8.90 35.53
C ARG A 493 -7.31 -9.16 36.00
N ARG A 494 -6.99 -8.51 37.12
CA ARG A 494 -5.90 -8.85 38.06
C ARG A 494 -5.83 -10.36 38.27
N MET A 495 -4.68 -10.96 37.99
CA MET A 495 -4.34 -12.28 38.51
C MET A 495 -4.01 -12.16 40.01
N ARG A 496 -4.83 -12.79 40.85
CA ARG A 496 -4.40 -13.28 42.17
C ARG A 496 -4.06 -14.76 42.04
N SER A 497 -2.87 -15.11 42.51
CA SER A 497 -2.35 -16.47 42.70
C SER A 497 -3.27 -17.34 43.57
N PRO A 498 -3.28 -18.68 43.39
CA PRO A 498 -4.18 -19.55 44.13
C PRO A 498 -3.80 -19.68 45.61
N ARG A 499 -4.80 -19.48 46.48
CA ARG A 499 -5.21 -20.42 47.55
C ARG A 499 -6.72 -20.34 47.72
#